data_AF-A0A3L9YZL2-F1
#
_entry.id   AF-A0A3L9YZL2-F1
#
_cell.length_a   1.000
_cell.length_b   1.000
_cell.length_c   1.000
_cell.angle_alpha   90.00
_cell.angle_beta   90.00
_cell.angle_gamma   90.00
#
_symmetry.space_group_name_H-M   'P 1'
#
loop_
_entity.id
_entity.type
_entity.pdbx_description
1 polymer ?
#
loop_
_entity_poly.entity_id
_entity_poly.type
_entity_poly.pdbx_seq_one_letter_code
_entity_poly.pdbx_strand_id
1 'polypeptide(L)'
;MKQIIIFLLLIIVGLIGYGQYKKHKRYSFSEYEYKVPDGIDVANANKGLLLDYYEAVETVNGFVATKWSAENIDVRNPSDDDAEDMAAVSEYRNRLANVKFYEAQLVNPKTEVAPVKDSSEAEKKKQLIKSIFNSNPIGNSLRLGERSAMVYEIQGLLIAKGDSIVHDGLFRAETFTSLKNFEEKHKLFPDGRLDAITLEYLLK
;
A
#
# COMPACT_ATOMS: atom_id res chain seq x y z
N MET A 1 1.44 62.79 2.17
CA MET A 1 0.95 62.00 3.33
C MET A 1 -0.23 61.10 2.98
N LYS A 2 -1.38 61.61 2.51
CA LYS A 2 -2.54 60.78 2.16
C LYS A 2 -2.24 59.68 1.11
N GLN A 3 -1.45 59.98 0.08
CA GLN A 3 -1.07 59.01 -0.96
C GLN A 3 -0.21 57.85 -0.41
N ILE A 4 0.69 58.12 0.54
CA ILE A 4 1.53 57.09 1.18
C ILE A 4 0.66 56.15 2.05
N ILE A 5 -0.32 56.71 2.77
CA ILE A 5 -1.25 55.92 3.59
C ILE A 5 -2.14 55.02 2.71
N ILE A 6 -2.66 55.55 1.59
CA ILE A 6 -3.44 54.76 0.63
C ILE A 6 -2.60 53.62 0.03
N PHE A 7 -1.35 53.90 -0.32
CA PHE A 7 -0.44 52.89 -0.84
C PHE A 7 -0.15 51.77 0.18
N LEU A 8 0.10 52.11 1.44
CA LEU A 8 0.28 51.14 2.52
C LEU A 8 -0.96 50.28 2.76
N LEU A 9 -2.16 50.88 2.71
CA LEU A 9 -3.42 50.14 2.84
C LEU A 9 -3.61 49.13 1.69
N LEU A 10 -3.26 49.51 0.45
CA LEU A 10 -3.31 48.58 -0.69
C LEU A 10 -2.36 47.39 -0.50
N ILE A 11 -1.15 47.62 0.04
CA ILE A 11 -0.20 46.54 0.35
C ILE A 11 -0.79 45.60 1.42
N ILE A 12 -1.36 46.14 2.49
CA ILE A 12 -1.94 45.33 3.57
C ILE A 12 -3.12 44.49 3.04
N VAL A 13 -4.01 45.09 2.25
CA VAL A 13 -5.13 44.35 1.60
C VAL A 13 -4.59 43.28 0.66
N GLY A 14 -3.52 43.56 -0.10
CA GLY A 14 -2.85 42.57 -0.95
C GLY A 14 -2.29 41.40 -0.15
N LEU A 15 -1.63 41.66 0.98
CA LEU A 15 -1.10 40.62 1.87
C LEU A 15 -2.21 39.76 2.50
N ILE A 16 -3.30 40.38 2.96
CA ILE A 16 -4.46 39.67 3.51
C ILE A 16 -5.12 38.82 2.42
N GLY A 17 -5.35 39.39 1.23
CA GLY A 17 -5.92 38.70 0.08
C GLY A 17 -5.08 37.52 -0.36
N TYR A 18 -3.76 37.67 -0.39
CA TYR A 18 -2.82 36.59 -0.69
C TYR A 18 -2.83 35.49 0.39
N GLY A 19 -2.89 35.86 1.67
CA GLY A 19 -3.01 34.92 2.78
C GLY A 19 -4.31 34.10 2.69
N GLN A 20 -5.44 34.77 2.44
CA GLN A 20 -6.74 34.11 2.25
C GLN A 20 -6.76 33.22 0.99
N TYR A 21 -6.14 33.67 -0.10
CA TYR A 21 -6.01 32.86 -1.32
C TYR A 21 -5.18 31.61 -1.08
N LYS A 22 -4.02 31.72 -0.41
CA LYS A 22 -3.20 30.56 -0.03
C LYS A 22 -3.94 29.61 0.89
N LYS A 23 -4.67 30.15 1.87
CA LYS A 23 -5.52 29.39 2.79
C LYS A 23 -6.60 28.63 2.01
N HIS A 24 -7.31 29.30 1.11
CA HIS A 24 -8.33 28.69 0.25
C HIS A 24 -7.75 27.63 -0.69
N LYS A 25 -6.63 27.89 -1.36
CA LYS A 25 -5.94 26.91 -2.21
C LYS A 25 -5.47 25.69 -1.43
N ARG A 26 -4.97 25.88 -0.21
CA ARG A 26 -4.61 24.78 0.71
C ARG A 26 -5.84 23.95 1.08
N TYR A 27 -7.04 24.54 1.08
CA TYR A 27 -8.29 23.91 1.53
C TYR A 27 -9.26 23.55 0.39
N SER A 28 -8.84 23.66 -0.87
CA SER A 28 -9.62 23.25 -2.03
C SER A 28 -9.16 21.88 -2.51
N PHE A 29 -10.09 20.93 -2.60
CA PHE A 29 -9.85 19.50 -2.86
C PHE A 29 -8.98 19.23 -4.10
N SER A 30 -9.16 19.97 -5.20
CA SER A 30 -8.57 19.65 -6.52
C SER A 30 -7.05 19.83 -6.65
N GLU A 31 -6.41 20.66 -5.82
CA GLU A 31 -4.94 20.80 -5.83
C GLU A 31 -4.26 20.01 -4.72
N TYR A 32 -5.05 19.46 -3.79
CA TYR A 32 -4.57 18.80 -2.59
C TYR A 32 -4.66 17.28 -2.66
N GLU A 33 -4.98 16.69 -3.80
CA GLU A 33 -4.91 15.24 -3.99
C GLU A 33 -3.50 14.79 -4.41
N TYR A 34 -3.12 13.59 -4.00
CA TYR A 34 -1.97 12.91 -4.57
C TYR A 34 -2.22 12.73 -6.07
N LYS A 35 -1.31 13.27 -6.89
CA LYS A 35 -1.42 13.20 -8.34
C LYS A 35 -0.69 11.98 -8.87
N VAL A 36 -1.40 11.21 -9.66
CA VAL A 36 -0.83 10.10 -10.43
C VAL A 36 0.20 10.68 -11.43
N PRO A 37 1.45 10.21 -11.45
CA PRO A 37 2.45 10.69 -12.40
C PRO A 37 2.12 10.28 -13.85
N ASP A 38 2.42 11.16 -14.81
CA ASP A 38 2.22 10.93 -16.25
C ASP A 38 3.10 9.79 -16.83
N GLY A 39 4.09 9.30 -16.07
CA GLY A 39 5.02 8.25 -16.49
C GLY A 39 4.47 6.82 -16.38
N ILE A 40 3.23 6.63 -15.94
CA ILE A 40 2.60 5.31 -15.83
C ILE A 40 1.91 4.97 -17.16
N ASP A 41 2.35 3.90 -17.83
CA ASP A 41 1.68 3.37 -19.02
C ASP A 41 0.40 2.61 -18.63
N VAL A 42 -0.68 3.36 -18.44
CA VAL A 42 -2.00 2.84 -18.06
C VAL A 42 -2.53 1.81 -19.06
N ALA A 43 -2.18 1.93 -20.35
CA ALA A 43 -2.71 1.08 -21.40
C ALA A 43 -2.12 -0.34 -21.36
N ASN A 44 -0.83 -0.45 -21.01
CA ASN A 44 -0.10 -1.72 -21.00
C ASN A 44 0.22 -2.24 -19.58
N ALA A 45 -0.08 -1.47 -18.54
CA ALA A 45 0.11 -1.90 -17.15
C ALA A 45 -0.76 -3.11 -16.79
N ASN A 46 -0.29 -3.88 -15.80
CA ASN A 46 -1.10 -4.91 -15.17
C ASN A 46 -2.34 -4.26 -14.54
N LYS A 47 -3.53 -4.59 -15.05
CA LYS A 47 -4.80 -3.97 -14.65
C LYS A 47 -5.13 -4.16 -13.16
N GLY A 48 -4.74 -5.28 -12.56
CA GLY A 48 -4.93 -5.53 -11.13
C GLY A 48 -4.04 -4.60 -10.30
N LEU A 49 -2.75 -4.54 -10.64
CA LEU A 49 -1.79 -3.62 -10.00
C LEU A 49 -2.21 -2.15 -10.14
N LEU A 50 -2.78 -1.79 -11.29
CA LEU A 50 -3.29 -0.45 -11.56
C LEU A 50 -4.51 -0.11 -10.69
N LEU A 51 -5.43 -1.06 -10.49
CA LEU A 51 -6.57 -0.89 -9.58
C LEU A 51 -6.10 -0.73 -8.13
N ASP A 52 -5.19 -1.61 -7.66
CA ASP A 52 -4.61 -1.53 -6.31
C ASP A 52 -3.90 -0.18 -6.09
N TYR A 53 -3.17 0.31 -7.10
CA TYR A 53 -2.54 1.62 -7.07
C TYR A 53 -3.56 2.75 -6.90
N TYR A 54 -4.62 2.77 -7.71
CA TYR A 54 -5.65 3.80 -7.61
C TYR A 54 -6.40 3.74 -6.27
N GLU A 55 -6.70 2.55 -5.77
CA GLU A 55 -7.30 2.39 -4.43
C GLU A 55 -6.38 2.94 -3.33
N ALA A 56 -5.07 2.70 -3.42
CA ALA A 56 -4.11 3.25 -2.49
C ALA A 56 -4.05 4.79 -2.55
N VAL A 57 -4.13 5.37 -3.76
CA VAL A 57 -4.20 6.84 -3.96
C VAL A 57 -5.46 7.41 -3.32
N GLU A 58 -6.63 6.82 -3.58
CA GLU A 58 -7.90 7.22 -2.97
C GLU A 58 -7.86 7.13 -1.45
N THR A 59 -7.27 6.06 -0.93
CA THR A 59 -7.10 5.85 0.52
C THR A 59 -6.24 6.95 1.16
N VAL A 60 -5.13 7.35 0.51
CA VAL A 60 -4.30 8.47 0.97
C VAL A 60 -5.06 9.79 0.92
N ASN A 61 -5.76 10.06 -0.19
CA ASN A 61 -6.53 11.29 -0.37
C ASN A 61 -7.67 11.40 0.65
N GLY A 62 -8.43 10.33 0.85
CA GLY A 62 -9.49 10.26 1.84
C GLY A 62 -8.99 10.44 3.26
N PHE A 63 -7.87 9.83 3.63
CA PHE A 63 -7.26 10.01 4.95
C PHE A 63 -6.85 11.46 5.19
N VAL A 64 -6.15 12.06 4.22
CA VAL A 64 -5.72 13.46 4.28
C VAL A 64 -6.94 14.39 4.40
N ALA A 65 -7.97 14.19 3.57
CA ALA A 65 -9.19 14.98 3.61
C ALA A 65 -9.92 14.85 4.96
N THR A 66 -9.95 13.64 5.53
CA THR A 66 -10.60 13.36 6.82
C THR A 66 -9.85 14.03 7.98
N LYS A 67 -8.54 13.78 8.10
CA LYS A 67 -7.71 14.39 9.16
C LYS A 67 -7.73 15.90 9.10
N TRP A 68 -7.72 16.46 7.89
CA TRP A 68 -7.86 17.89 7.71
C TRP A 68 -9.26 18.41 8.09
N SER A 69 -10.34 17.85 7.53
CA SER A 69 -11.69 18.41 7.69
C SER A 69 -12.32 18.14 9.05
N ALA A 70 -12.00 17.01 9.68
CA ALA A 70 -12.59 16.61 10.96
C ALA A 70 -11.71 16.98 12.16
N GLU A 71 -10.39 16.90 12.00
CA GLU A 71 -9.45 17.04 13.12
C GLU A 71 -8.53 18.27 12.97
N ASN A 72 -8.59 19.00 11.85
CA ASN A 72 -7.76 20.17 11.54
C ASN A 72 -6.24 19.85 11.55
N ILE A 73 -5.88 18.58 11.31
CA ILE A 73 -4.50 18.10 11.24
C ILE A 73 -4.04 18.09 9.77
N ASP A 74 -2.99 18.86 9.46
CA ASP A 74 -2.32 18.78 8.15
C ASP A 74 -1.18 17.76 8.21
N VAL A 75 -1.51 16.50 7.91
CA VAL A 75 -0.55 15.38 7.94
C VAL A 75 0.58 15.50 6.90
N ARG A 76 0.49 16.42 5.95
CA ARG A 76 1.51 16.64 4.90
C ARG A 76 2.49 17.74 5.27
N ASN A 77 2.02 18.71 6.05
CA ASN A 77 2.81 19.81 6.56
C ASN A 77 2.42 20.06 8.04
N PRO A 78 2.84 19.15 8.94
CA PRO A 78 2.47 19.23 10.35
C PRO A 78 3.01 20.51 10.97
N SER A 79 2.17 21.17 11.75
CA SER A 79 2.51 22.44 12.41
C SER A 79 3.21 22.24 13.75
N ASP A 80 2.95 21.12 14.43
CA ASP A 80 3.34 20.91 15.82
C ASP A 80 3.87 19.47 16.08
N ASP A 81 4.76 19.32 17.05
CA ASP A 81 5.37 18.04 17.46
C ASP A 81 4.49 17.28 18.50
N ASP A 82 3.17 17.49 18.48
CA ASP A 82 2.29 16.81 19.42
C ASP A 82 2.13 15.32 19.07
N ALA A 83 1.77 14.51 20.07
CA ALA A 83 1.72 13.06 19.90
C ALA A 83 0.61 12.59 18.93
N GLU A 84 -0.48 13.36 18.79
CA GLU A 84 -1.63 13.03 17.96
C GLU A 84 -1.34 13.35 16.48
N ASP A 85 -0.78 14.52 16.21
CA ASP A 85 -0.25 14.95 14.93
C ASP A 85 0.82 13.97 14.44
N MET A 86 1.75 13.58 15.31
CA MET A 86 2.80 12.62 14.96
C MET A 86 2.24 11.24 14.63
N ALA A 87 1.20 10.78 15.34
CA ALA A 87 0.52 9.54 15.03
C ALA A 87 -0.21 9.62 13.67
N ALA A 88 -0.94 10.69 13.41
CA ALA A 88 -1.63 10.92 12.14
C ALA A 88 -0.66 11.05 10.96
N VAL A 89 0.48 11.73 11.15
CA VAL A 89 1.57 11.84 10.17
C VAL A 89 2.20 10.47 9.89
N SER A 90 2.41 9.66 10.93
CA SER A 90 2.94 8.29 10.78
C SER A 90 2.00 7.42 9.95
N GLU A 91 0.70 7.47 10.24
CA GLU A 91 -0.31 6.75 9.48
C GLU A 91 -0.40 7.22 8.02
N TYR A 92 -0.36 8.54 7.79
CA TYR A 92 -0.26 9.12 6.44
C TYR A 92 0.96 8.58 5.68
N ARG A 93 2.14 8.56 6.31
CA ARG A 93 3.38 8.05 5.70
C ARG A 93 3.28 6.57 5.36
N ASN A 94 2.63 5.77 6.19
CA ASN A 94 2.39 4.35 5.91
C ASN A 94 1.50 4.18 4.67
N ARG A 95 0.36 4.89 4.61
CA ARG A 95 -0.54 4.86 3.44
C ARG A 95 0.18 5.34 2.16
N LEU A 96 0.99 6.39 2.27
CA LEU A 96 1.79 6.90 1.16
C LEU A 96 2.86 5.90 0.69
N ALA A 97 3.43 5.10 1.59
CA ALA A 97 4.39 4.06 1.22
C ALA A 97 3.77 3.00 0.30
N ASN A 98 2.49 2.64 0.50
CA ASN A 98 1.77 1.73 -0.39
C ASN A 98 1.62 2.32 -1.80
N VAL A 99 1.24 3.60 -1.89
CA VAL A 99 1.17 4.31 -3.18
C VAL A 99 2.52 4.27 -3.90
N LYS A 100 3.61 4.57 -3.18
CA LYS A 100 4.96 4.55 -3.75
C LYS A 100 5.45 3.16 -4.13
N PHE A 101 5.04 2.13 -3.41
CA PHE A 101 5.36 0.75 -3.72
C PHE A 101 4.72 0.32 -5.05
N TYR A 102 3.42 0.59 -5.24
CA TYR A 102 2.73 0.30 -6.49
C TYR A 102 3.25 1.16 -7.66
N GLU A 103 3.48 2.45 -7.42
CA GLU A 103 4.04 3.37 -8.41
C GLU A 103 5.41 2.88 -8.91
N ALA A 104 6.29 2.42 -8.01
CA ALA A 104 7.59 1.88 -8.40
C ALA A 104 7.47 0.64 -9.31
N GLN A 105 6.49 -0.23 -9.06
CA GLN A 105 6.22 -1.39 -9.90
C GLN A 105 5.61 -1.02 -11.26
N LEU A 106 4.81 0.04 -11.32
CA LEU A 106 4.18 0.51 -12.55
C LEU A 106 5.13 1.31 -13.45
N VAL A 107 6.05 2.08 -12.86
CA VAL A 107 7.04 2.89 -13.60
C VAL A 107 8.20 2.04 -14.10
N ASN A 108 8.66 1.09 -13.28
CA ASN A 108 9.66 0.10 -13.66
C ASN A 108 9.03 -1.28 -13.55
N PRO A 109 8.13 -1.67 -14.48
CA PRO A 109 7.66 -3.03 -14.53
C PRO A 109 8.91 -3.89 -14.69
N LYS A 110 9.24 -4.68 -13.66
CA LYS A 110 10.23 -5.75 -13.84
C LYS A 110 9.76 -6.48 -15.07
N THR A 111 10.60 -6.45 -16.11
CA THR A 111 10.36 -7.15 -17.36
C THR A 111 9.78 -8.48 -16.99
N GLU A 112 8.56 -8.77 -17.49
CA GLU A 112 7.94 -10.08 -17.35
C GLU A 112 9.06 -11.10 -17.48
N VAL A 113 9.18 -11.96 -16.45
CA VAL A 113 10.10 -13.09 -16.47
C VAL A 113 9.95 -13.68 -17.86
N ALA A 114 11.02 -13.61 -18.66
CA ALA A 114 10.99 -13.89 -20.09
C ALA A 114 10.11 -15.12 -20.34
N PRO A 115 9.20 -15.11 -21.32
CA PRO A 115 8.20 -16.16 -21.48
C PRO A 115 8.92 -17.50 -21.44
N VAL A 116 8.75 -18.23 -20.32
CA VAL A 116 9.46 -19.48 -20.10
C VAL A 116 8.78 -20.49 -21.00
N LYS A 117 9.25 -20.53 -22.24
CA LYS A 117 8.70 -21.31 -23.35
C LYS A 117 8.66 -22.82 -23.07
N ASP A 118 9.25 -23.29 -21.97
CA ASP A 118 9.25 -24.70 -21.55
C ASP A 118 9.07 -24.88 -20.02
N SER A 119 8.39 -23.96 -19.31
CA SER A 119 8.09 -24.16 -17.88
C SER A 119 6.97 -25.20 -17.71
N SER A 120 7.19 -26.18 -16.84
CA SER A 120 6.14 -27.12 -16.45
C SER A 120 4.96 -26.37 -15.81
N GLU A 121 3.74 -26.93 -15.87
CA GLU A 121 2.55 -26.33 -15.24
C GLU A 121 2.77 -26.05 -13.74
N ALA A 122 3.56 -26.90 -13.06
CA ALA A 122 3.96 -26.67 -11.68
C ALA A 122 4.81 -25.40 -11.51
N GLU A 123 5.76 -25.16 -12.41
CA GLU A 123 6.62 -23.99 -12.34
C GLU A 123 5.85 -22.70 -12.67
N LYS A 124 4.94 -22.74 -13.66
CA LYS A 124 4.01 -21.62 -13.93
C LYS A 124 3.16 -21.31 -12.71
N LYS A 125 2.64 -22.34 -12.03
CA LYS A 125 1.85 -22.17 -10.81
C LYS A 125 2.67 -21.54 -9.68
N LYS A 126 3.90 -21.98 -9.45
CA LYS A 126 4.81 -21.38 -8.45
C LYS A 126 5.07 -19.89 -8.74
N GLN A 127 5.34 -19.56 -10.00
CA GLN A 127 5.54 -18.17 -10.44
C GLN A 127 4.28 -17.33 -10.27
N LEU A 128 3.11 -17.88 -10.56
CA LEU A 128 1.83 -17.20 -10.36
C LEU A 128 1.57 -16.90 -8.88
N ILE A 129 1.75 -17.89 -7.99
CA ILE A 129 1.59 -17.69 -6.53
C ILE A 129 2.52 -16.58 -6.04
N LYS A 130 3.79 -16.62 -6.46
CA LYS A 130 4.80 -15.60 -6.11
C LYS A 130 4.43 -14.22 -6.65
N SER A 131 3.93 -14.13 -7.88
CA SER A 131 3.48 -12.88 -8.50
C SER A 131 2.31 -12.27 -7.74
N ILE A 132 1.29 -13.08 -7.45
CA ILE A 132 0.10 -12.63 -6.71
C ILE A 132 0.51 -12.15 -5.31
N PHE A 133 1.35 -12.89 -4.58
CA PHE A 133 1.79 -12.47 -3.25
C PHE A 133 2.52 -11.12 -3.30
N ASN A 134 3.48 -10.99 -4.22
CA ASN A 134 4.32 -9.79 -4.34
C ASN A 134 3.57 -8.57 -4.87
N SER A 135 2.44 -8.74 -5.57
CA SER A 135 1.66 -7.59 -6.03
C SER A 135 1.08 -6.81 -4.86
N ASN A 136 0.64 -7.49 -3.79
CA ASN A 136 0.11 -6.85 -2.59
C ASN A 136 0.51 -7.60 -1.30
N PRO A 137 1.77 -7.50 -0.83
CA PRO A 137 2.25 -8.30 0.30
C PRO A 137 1.48 -8.07 1.60
N ILE A 138 0.94 -6.86 1.81
CA ILE A 138 0.18 -6.51 3.01
C ILE A 138 -1.24 -7.08 2.93
N GLY A 139 -1.92 -6.93 1.79
CA GLY A 139 -3.25 -7.51 1.56
C GLY A 139 -3.25 -9.04 1.51
N ASN A 140 -2.13 -9.62 1.08
CA ASN A 140 -1.89 -11.06 1.05
C ASN A 140 -1.27 -11.62 2.34
N SER A 141 -1.08 -10.79 3.37
CA SER A 141 -0.71 -11.28 4.68
C SER A 141 -1.89 -12.03 5.29
N LEU A 142 -1.75 -13.35 5.43
CA LEU A 142 -2.86 -14.22 5.85
C LEU A 142 -3.28 -13.92 7.30
N ARG A 143 -4.55 -13.56 7.50
CA ARG A 143 -5.12 -13.26 8.83
C ARG A 143 -6.02 -14.39 9.32
N LEU A 144 -6.04 -14.63 10.62
CA LEU A 144 -6.95 -15.62 11.21
C LEU A 144 -8.41 -15.31 10.85
N GLY A 145 -9.11 -16.32 10.34
CA GLY A 145 -10.49 -16.21 9.87
C GLY A 145 -10.63 -15.73 8.41
N GLU A 146 -9.54 -15.35 7.75
CA GLU A 146 -9.56 -14.95 6.35
C GLU A 146 -9.82 -16.15 5.43
N ARG A 147 -10.66 -15.94 4.41
CA ARG A 147 -10.88 -16.90 3.33
C ARG A 147 -10.39 -16.30 2.03
N SER A 148 -9.41 -16.92 1.38
CA SER A 148 -8.89 -16.44 0.10
C SER A 148 -8.28 -17.57 -0.73
N ALA A 149 -8.12 -17.32 -2.04
CA ALA A 149 -7.43 -18.26 -2.93
C ALA A 149 -5.97 -18.46 -2.49
N MET A 150 -5.33 -17.43 -1.92
CA MET A 150 -3.97 -17.57 -1.41
C MET A 150 -3.89 -18.51 -0.21
N VAL A 151 -4.83 -18.42 0.74
CA VAL A 151 -4.90 -19.39 1.84
C VAL A 151 -5.01 -20.82 1.32
N TYR A 152 -5.86 -21.04 0.32
CA TYR A 152 -6.04 -22.37 -0.29
C TYR A 152 -4.72 -22.88 -0.86
N GLU A 153 -4.00 -22.05 -1.63
CA GLU A 153 -2.70 -22.43 -2.19
C GLU A 153 -1.64 -22.72 -1.11
N ILE A 154 -1.57 -21.91 -0.05
CA ILE A 154 -0.63 -22.13 1.06
C ILE A 154 -0.96 -23.42 1.82
N GLN A 155 -2.25 -23.69 2.09
CA GLN A 155 -2.66 -24.96 2.69
C GLN A 155 -2.22 -26.15 1.83
N GLY A 156 -2.43 -26.08 0.51
CA GLY A 156 -1.97 -27.11 -0.42
C GLY A 156 -0.45 -27.33 -0.37
N LEU A 157 0.34 -26.26 -0.28
CA LEU A 157 1.80 -26.35 -0.15
C LEU A 157 2.21 -26.99 1.18
N LEU A 158 1.59 -26.60 2.30
CA LEU A 158 1.86 -27.19 3.63
C LEU A 158 1.52 -28.68 3.66
N ILE A 159 0.37 -29.07 3.09
CA ILE A 159 -0.05 -30.47 2.96
C ILE A 159 0.95 -31.27 2.12
N ALA A 160 1.42 -30.71 1.01
CA ALA A 160 2.45 -31.33 0.18
C ALA A 160 3.81 -31.50 0.92
N LYS A 161 4.05 -30.71 1.97
CA LYS A 161 5.22 -30.82 2.87
C LYS A 161 5.00 -31.78 4.04
N GLY A 162 3.83 -32.42 4.13
CA GLY A 162 3.52 -33.47 5.10
C GLY A 162 2.61 -33.03 6.24
N ASP A 163 2.07 -31.81 6.22
CA ASP A 163 1.14 -31.37 7.26
C ASP A 163 -0.27 -31.94 7.05
N SER A 164 -0.98 -32.15 8.16
CA SER A 164 -2.36 -32.66 8.18
C SER A 164 -3.31 -31.55 8.64
N ILE A 165 -3.70 -30.68 7.71
CA ILE A 165 -4.65 -29.58 7.92
C ILE A 165 -5.78 -29.65 6.89
N VAL A 166 -6.89 -28.96 7.14
CA VAL A 166 -7.99 -28.88 6.17
C VAL A 166 -7.59 -28.01 4.98
N HIS A 167 -7.87 -28.48 3.76
CA HIS A 167 -7.65 -27.74 2.51
C HIS A 167 -8.95 -27.09 2.03
N ASP A 168 -9.37 -26.02 2.71
CA ASP A 168 -10.65 -25.32 2.49
C ASP A 168 -10.51 -23.84 2.14
N GLY A 169 -9.29 -23.30 2.10
CA GLY A 169 -9.00 -21.90 1.85
C GLY A 169 -9.38 -20.97 3.01
N LEU A 170 -9.61 -21.48 4.22
CA LEU A 170 -9.89 -20.67 5.42
C LEU A 170 -8.73 -20.74 6.42
N PHE A 171 -8.16 -19.58 6.76
CA PHE A 171 -6.95 -19.50 7.59
C PHE A 171 -7.32 -19.64 9.07
N ARG A 172 -7.30 -20.88 9.56
CA ARG A 172 -7.63 -21.25 10.95
C ARG A 172 -6.37 -21.36 11.82
N ALA A 173 -6.58 -21.58 13.11
CA ALA A 173 -5.49 -21.84 14.07
C ALA A 173 -4.60 -23.03 13.66
N GLU A 174 -5.18 -24.06 13.01
CA GLU A 174 -4.41 -25.19 12.47
C GLU A 174 -3.46 -24.77 11.34
N THR A 175 -3.92 -23.96 10.39
CA THR A 175 -3.08 -23.45 9.28
C THR A 175 -2.01 -22.51 9.80
N PHE A 176 -2.35 -21.63 10.75
CA PHE A 176 -1.40 -20.77 11.44
C PHE A 176 -0.31 -21.58 12.15
N THR A 177 -0.69 -22.61 12.92
CA THR A 177 0.25 -23.48 13.64
C THR A 177 1.14 -24.27 12.67
N SER A 178 0.56 -24.79 11.59
CA SER A 178 1.29 -25.50 10.53
C SER A 178 2.31 -24.59 9.85
N LEU A 179 1.95 -23.35 9.52
CA LEU A 179 2.87 -22.37 8.95
C LEU A 179 4.02 -22.03 9.92
N LYS A 180 3.70 -21.82 11.21
CA LYS A 180 4.70 -21.59 12.26
C LYS A 180 5.68 -22.75 12.42
N ASN A 181 5.17 -23.99 12.41
CA ASN A 181 6.01 -25.19 12.50
C ASN A 181 6.89 -25.34 11.25
N PHE A 182 6.36 -25.00 10.07
CA PHE A 182 7.12 -24.99 8.83
C PHE A 182 8.28 -23.99 8.91
N GLU A 183 8.02 -22.77 9.39
CA GLU A 183 9.03 -21.74 9.61
C GLU A 183 10.12 -22.23 10.57
N GLU A 184 9.72 -22.79 11.72
CA GLU A 184 10.65 -23.32 12.72
C GLU A 184 11.53 -24.43 12.14
N LYS A 185 10.93 -25.38 11.40
CA LYS A 185 11.64 -26.48 10.72
C LYS A 185 12.69 -25.97 9.72
N HIS A 186 12.44 -24.84 9.07
CA HIS A 186 13.34 -24.23 8.09
C HIS A 186 14.23 -23.12 8.68
N LYS A 187 14.22 -22.93 10.02
CA LYS A 187 14.99 -21.90 10.72
C LYS A 187 14.65 -20.48 10.26
N LEU A 188 13.39 -20.25 9.91
CA LEU A 188 12.83 -18.92 9.63
C LEU A 188 12.31 -18.30 10.94
N PHE A 189 11.80 -17.06 10.87
CA PHE A 189 11.15 -16.43 12.01
C PHE A 189 9.77 -17.06 12.23
N PRO A 190 9.53 -17.81 13.33
CA PRO A 190 8.34 -18.64 13.48
C PRO A 190 7.18 -17.83 14.07
N ASP A 191 6.65 -16.86 13.32
CA ASP A 191 5.52 -16.03 13.73
C ASP A 191 4.18 -16.46 13.15
N GLY A 192 4.18 -17.49 12.29
CA GLY A 192 3.00 -18.05 11.64
C GLY A 192 2.38 -17.11 10.62
N ARG A 193 3.15 -16.15 10.08
CA ARG A 193 2.69 -15.19 9.10
C ARG A 193 3.38 -15.43 7.77
N LEU A 194 2.58 -15.43 6.69
CA LEU A 194 3.15 -15.55 5.36
C LEU A 194 3.90 -14.26 4.99
N ASP A 195 5.23 -14.33 4.97
CA ASP A 195 6.09 -13.32 4.38
C ASP A 195 6.75 -13.82 3.07
N ALA A 196 7.48 -12.93 2.40
CA ALA A 196 8.15 -13.27 1.14
C ALA A 196 9.18 -14.40 1.31
N ILE A 197 9.89 -14.45 2.44
CA ILE A 197 10.92 -15.47 2.70
C ILE A 197 10.24 -16.83 2.95
N THR A 198 9.22 -16.88 3.79
CA THR A 198 8.43 -18.07 4.06
C THR A 198 7.81 -18.61 2.76
N LEU A 199 7.27 -17.75 1.91
CA LEU A 199 6.71 -18.16 0.62
C LEU A 199 7.76 -18.80 -0.30
N GLU A 200 8.97 -18.22 -0.40
CA GLU A 200 10.06 -18.82 -1.20
C GLU A 200 10.42 -20.22 -0.72
N TYR A 201 10.38 -20.46 0.59
CA TYR A 201 10.66 -21.79 1.15
C TYR A 201 9.52 -22.78 0.88
N LEU A 202 8.26 -22.35 0.97
CA LEU A 202 7.11 -23.19 0.66
C LEU A 202 7.13 -23.66 -0.81
N LEU A 203 7.57 -22.78 -1.71
CA LEU A 203 7.60 -23.03 -3.14
C LEU A 203 8.80 -23.87 -3.62
N LYS A 204 9.79 -24.19 -2.78
CA LYS A 204 10.90 -25.08 -3.16
C LYS A 204 10.41 -26.51 -3.32
#